data_AF-A0A2P4WWP0-F1
#
_entry.id   AF-A0A2P4WWP0-F1
#
_cell.length_a   1.000
_cell.length_b   1.000
_cell.length_c   1.000
_cell.angle_alpha   90.00
_cell.angle_beta   90.00
_cell.angle_gamma   90.00
#
_symmetry.space_group_name_H-M   'P 1'
#
loop_
_entity.id
_entity.type
_entity.pdbx_description
1 polymer ?
#
loop_
_entity_poly.entity_id
_entity_poly.type
_entity_poly.pdbx_seq_one_letter_code
_entity_poly.pdbx_strand_id
1 'polypeptide(L)'
;MDICVSSNFERYLFALSGENHDLLRGWMQGFEQTGELTISGELLTKAQDEMASYAVLQKEVRSTIAEYKKVHQYLFDPHSAIGAAAAMHFGQETLADKPRSAVVVVGTAHYGKFLPVVSKALGVAEEDIQQHPILKSLESLPTRLSVANNSSATVAEHIRKTIAKKNQKTNNNCFCQWAAAPTECKLATIGLAVAAVAVVFFVAKRSK
;
A
#
# COMPACT_ATOMS: atom_id res chain seq x y z
N MET A 1 -1.04 -0.36 -15.83
CA MET A 1 -0.19 -0.21 -14.63
C MET A 1 0.76 0.91 -14.94
N ASP A 2 0.35 2.13 -14.65
CA ASP A 2 0.85 3.30 -15.39
C ASP A 2 1.94 3.99 -14.56
N ILE A 3 3.19 3.58 -14.81
CA ILE A 3 4.38 4.12 -14.17
C ILE A 3 5.43 4.42 -15.26
N CYS A 4 6.14 5.53 -15.12
CA CYS A 4 7.27 5.86 -16.01
C CYS A 4 8.57 5.21 -15.52
N VAL A 5 8.79 5.22 -14.21
CA VAL A 5 9.95 4.60 -13.55
C VAL A 5 9.45 3.76 -12.38
N SER A 6 9.88 2.50 -12.34
CA SER A 6 9.55 1.60 -11.23
C SER A 6 10.47 1.89 -10.04
N SER A 7 9.93 2.57 -9.02
CA SER A 7 10.71 3.01 -7.85
C SER A 7 11.39 1.87 -7.07
N ASN A 8 10.84 0.65 -7.13
CA ASN A 8 11.43 -0.51 -6.48
C ASN A 8 12.47 -1.23 -7.34
N PHE A 9 12.64 -0.85 -8.60
CA PHE A 9 13.58 -1.53 -9.51
C PHE A 9 15.03 -1.35 -9.07
N GLU A 10 15.36 -0.23 -8.41
CA GLU A 10 16.68 -0.01 -7.79
C GLU A 10 17.05 -1.11 -6.78
N ARG A 11 16.07 -1.62 -6.01
CA ARG A 11 16.30 -2.74 -5.07
C ARG A 11 16.66 -4.03 -5.79
N TYR A 12 16.01 -4.28 -6.92
CA TYR A 12 16.35 -5.42 -7.76
C TYR A 12 17.75 -5.27 -8.36
N LEU A 13 18.09 -4.10 -8.89
CA LEU A 13 19.44 -3.83 -9.42
C LEU A 13 20.53 -4.03 -8.36
N PHE A 14 20.28 -3.61 -7.11
CA PHE A 14 21.19 -3.88 -6.00
C PHE A 14 21.42 -5.38 -5.80
N ALA A 15 20.36 -6.18 -5.71
CA ALA A 15 20.46 -7.63 -5.56
C ALA A 15 21.13 -8.30 -6.78
N LEU A 16 20.77 -7.85 -7.99
CA LEU A 16 21.33 -8.35 -9.24
C LEU A 16 22.85 -8.16 -9.28
N SER A 17 23.32 -6.99 -8.85
CA SER A 17 24.74 -6.60 -8.76
C SER A 17 25.55 -7.33 -7.68
N GLY A 18 24.93 -8.22 -6.90
CA GLY A 18 25.58 -8.85 -5.75
C GLY A 18 25.79 -7.89 -4.59
N GLU A 19 24.80 -7.01 -4.34
CA GLU A 19 24.84 -6.01 -3.26
C GLU A 19 25.97 -4.98 -3.41
N ASN A 20 26.40 -4.71 -4.66
CA ASN A 20 27.45 -3.74 -4.95
C ASN A 20 26.87 -2.31 -5.03
N HIS A 21 27.03 -1.56 -3.94
CA HIS A 21 26.53 -0.19 -3.84
C HIS A 21 27.24 0.81 -4.77
N ASP A 22 28.51 0.60 -5.12
CA ASP A 22 29.24 1.49 -6.03
C ASP A 22 28.73 1.33 -7.47
N LEU A 23 28.47 0.09 -7.89
CA LEU A 23 27.90 -0.20 -9.20
C LEU A 23 26.47 0.34 -9.31
N LEU A 24 25.63 0.12 -8.28
CA LEU A 24 24.28 0.69 -8.22
C LEU A 24 24.29 2.21 -8.31
N ARG A 25 25.16 2.87 -7.53
CA ARG A 25 25.33 4.33 -7.56
C ARG A 25 25.69 4.80 -8.96
N GLY A 26 26.62 4.12 -9.63
CA GLY A 26 27.00 4.43 -11.00
C GLY A 26 25.83 4.35 -11.98
N TRP A 27 25.00 3.30 -11.89
CA TRP A 27 23.79 3.18 -12.71
C TRP A 27 22.77 4.28 -12.43
N MET A 28 22.49 4.60 -11.17
CA MET A 28 21.50 5.62 -10.82
C MET A 28 21.97 7.02 -11.25
N GLN A 29 23.25 7.34 -11.08
CA GLN A 29 23.83 8.60 -11.56
C GLN A 29 23.81 8.71 -13.08
N GLY A 30 24.13 7.61 -13.78
CA GLY A 30 24.03 7.56 -15.25
C GLY A 30 22.60 7.79 -15.72
N PHE A 31 21.64 7.05 -15.15
CA PHE A 31 20.23 7.18 -15.48
C PHE A 31 19.68 8.59 -15.21
N GLU A 32 20.07 9.23 -14.11
CA GLU A 32 19.64 10.61 -13.81
C GLU A 32 20.17 11.63 -14.84
N GLN A 33 21.34 11.37 -15.43
CA GLN A 33 21.94 12.23 -16.44
C GLN A 33 21.41 11.98 -17.85
N THR A 34 21.15 10.72 -18.21
CA THR A 34 20.85 10.33 -19.60
C THR A 34 19.39 9.94 -19.83
N GLY A 35 18.67 9.55 -18.78
CA GLY A 35 17.35 8.91 -18.87
C GLY A 35 17.42 7.44 -19.32
N GLU A 36 18.61 6.84 -19.40
CA GLU A 36 18.82 5.48 -19.90
C GLU A 36 19.67 4.64 -18.94
N LEU A 37 19.31 3.36 -18.81
CA LEU A 37 20.03 2.38 -18.00
C LEU A 37 20.18 1.10 -18.81
N THR A 38 21.42 0.66 -18.99
CA THR A 38 21.74 -0.57 -19.74
C THR A 38 22.42 -1.57 -18.83
N ILE A 39 21.84 -2.77 -18.75
CA ILE A 39 22.45 -3.95 -18.13
C ILE A 39 22.90 -4.88 -19.25
N SER A 40 24.14 -5.36 -19.19
CA SER A 40 24.75 -6.18 -20.24
C SER A 40 25.60 -7.31 -19.65
N GLY A 41 25.99 -8.27 -20.50
CA GLY A 41 26.88 -9.37 -20.12
C GLY A 41 26.25 -10.30 -19.09
N GLU A 42 27.04 -10.80 -18.15
CA GLU A 42 26.63 -11.80 -17.15
C GLU A 42 25.43 -11.33 -16.30
N LEU A 43 25.35 -10.04 -15.99
CA LEU A 43 24.23 -9.49 -15.22
C LEU A 43 22.91 -9.52 -16.00
N LEU A 44 22.96 -9.32 -17.32
CA LEU A 44 21.78 -9.45 -18.17
C LEU A 44 21.35 -10.91 -18.26
N THR A 45 22.30 -11.83 -18.46
CA THR A 45 22.01 -13.28 -18.47
C THR A 45 21.38 -13.72 -17.16
N LYS A 46 21.96 -13.32 -16.02
CA LYS A 46 21.40 -13.61 -14.70
C LYS A 46 19.98 -13.07 -14.54
N ALA A 47 19.72 -11.83 -14.99
CA ALA A 47 18.37 -11.26 -14.93
C ALA A 47 17.35 -12.03 -15.78
N GLN A 48 17.75 -12.49 -16.96
CA GLN A 48 16.90 -13.28 -17.87
C GLN A 48 16.65 -14.70 -17.35
N ASP A 49 17.59 -15.27 -16.59
CA ASP A 49 17.41 -16.56 -15.93
C ASP A 49 16.46 -16.47 -14.72
N GLU A 50 16.43 -15.33 -14.03
CA GLU A 50 15.59 -15.09 -12.85
C GLU A 50 14.16 -14.62 -13.19
N MET A 51 14.02 -13.81 -14.24
CA MET A 51 12.77 -13.10 -14.53
C MET A 51 12.48 -13.00 -16.03
N ALA A 52 11.21 -13.23 -16.37
CA ALA A 52 10.64 -12.90 -17.68
C ALA A 52 9.61 -11.78 -17.54
N SER A 53 9.40 -11.00 -18.60
CA SER A 53 8.42 -9.91 -18.63
C SER A 53 7.59 -9.94 -19.90
N TYR A 54 6.30 -9.61 -19.79
CA TYR A 54 5.38 -9.53 -20.91
C TYR A 54 4.52 -8.27 -20.81
N ALA A 55 4.32 -7.60 -21.94
CA ALA A 55 3.52 -6.38 -22.03
C ALA A 55 2.12 -6.70 -22.55
N VAL A 56 1.12 -6.51 -21.71
CA VAL A 56 -0.29 -6.77 -22.04
C VAL A 56 -0.95 -5.45 -22.42
N LEU A 57 -1.47 -5.37 -23.64
CA LEU A 57 -2.16 -4.17 -24.13
C LEU A 57 -3.65 -4.19 -23.79
N GLN A 58 -4.28 -3.02 -23.84
CA GLN A 58 -5.68 -2.82 -23.44
C GLN A 58 -6.68 -3.78 -24.10
N LYS A 59 -6.44 -4.15 -25.36
CA LYS A 59 -7.29 -5.13 -26.07
C LYS A 59 -7.21 -6.51 -25.41
N GLU A 60 -6.00 -6.95 -25.09
CA GLU A 60 -5.73 -8.23 -24.45
C GLU A 60 -6.28 -8.28 -23.02
N VAL A 61 -6.12 -7.20 -22.24
CA VAL A 61 -6.75 -7.08 -20.92
C VAL A 61 -8.27 -7.34 -20.99
N ARG A 62 -8.95 -6.71 -21.96
CA ARG A 62 -10.40 -6.88 -22.13
C ARG A 62 -10.77 -8.29 -22.57
N SER A 63 -10.03 -8.88 -23.51
CA SER A 63 -10.29 -10.26 -23.94
C SER A 63 -10.08 -11.25 -22.80
N THR A 64 -9.03 -11.09 -21.99
CA THR A 64 -8.77 -11.95 -20.82
C THR A 64 -9.89 -11.86 -19.79
N ILE A 65 -10.39 -10.65 -19.48
CA ILE A 65 -11.53 -10.49 -18.56
C ILE A 65 -12.77 -11.21 -19.09
N ALA A 66 -13.11 -11.02 -20.36
CA ALA A 66 -14.29 -11.61 -20.99
C ALA A 66 -14.20 -13.15 -21.05
N GLU A 67 -13.03 -13.67 -21.43
CA GLU A 67 -12.78 -15.10 -21.54
C GLU A 67 -12.86 -15.80 -20.18
N TYR A 68 -12.19 -15.24 -19.15
CA TYR A 68 -12.25 -15.83 -17.82
C TYR A 68 -13.66 -15.79 -17.22
N LYS A 69 -14.42 -14.72 -17.47
CA LYS A 69 -15.82 -14.67 -17.04
C LYS A 69 -16.65 -15.75 -17.75
N LYS A 70 -16.43 -15.95 -19.04
CA LYS A 70 -17.14 -16.97 -19.84
C LYS A 70 -16.80 -18.40 -19.41
N VAL A 71 -15.51 -18.72 -19.33
CA VAL A 71 -15.01 -20.09 -19.14
C VAL A 71 -15.01 -20.49 -17.67
N HIS A 72 -14.58 -19.59 -16.78
CA HIS A 72 -14.35 -19.91 -15.36
C HIS A 72 -15.38 -19.29 -14.42
N GLN A 73 -16.31 -18.47 -14.94
CA GLN A 73 -17.24 -17.68 -14.12
C GLN A 73 -16.55 -16.75 -13.13
N TYR A 74 -15.26 -16.46 -13.37
CA TYR A 74 -14.44 -15.59 -12.52
C TYR A 74 -14.24 -14.23 -13.20
N LEU A 75 -14.39 -13.15 -12.43
CA LEU A 75 -14.29 -11.79 -12.96
C LEU A 75 -13.05 -11.09 -12.43
N PHE A 76 -12.08 -10.83 -13.31
CA PHE A 76 -10.87 -10.09 -12.97
C PHE A 76 -11.09 -8.59 -12.96
N ASP A 77 -10.32 -7.91 -12.10
CA ASP A 77 -9.97 -6.51 -12.32
C ASP A 77 -8.89 -6.41 -13.42
N PRO A 78 -8.69 -5.25 -14.07
CA PRO A 78 -7.72 -5.13 -15.17
C PRO A 78 -6.27 -5.46 -14.78
N HIS A 79 -5.86 -5.22 -13.53
CA HIS A 79 -4.50 -5.51 -13.07
C HIS A 79 -4.27 -7.00 -12.93
N SER A 80 -5.21 -7.72 -12.31
CA SER A 80 -5.13 -9.19 -12.22
C SER A 80 -5.24 -9.85 -13.59
N ALA A 81 -6.04 -9.28 -14.51
CA ALA A 81 -6.15 -9.77 -15.88
C ALA A 81 -4.81 -9.64 -16.66
N ILE A 82 -4.02 -8.60 -16.41
CA ILE A 82 -2.64 -8.49 -16.96
C ILE A 82 -1.79 -9.67 -16.48
N GLY A 83 -1.83 -9.99 -15.18
CA GLY A 83 -1.10 -11.13 -14.63
C GLY A 83 -1.56 -12.47 -15.22
N ALA A 84 -2.86 -12.65 -15.42
CA ALA A 84 -3.42 -13.84 -16.06
C ALA A 84 -3.01 -13.96 -17.54
N ALA A 85 -3.04 -12.86 -18.30
CA ALA A 85 -2.59 -12.84 -19.69
C ALA A 85 -1.11 -13.19 -19.82
N ALA A 86 -0.25 -12.60 -18.98
CA ALA A 86 1.17 -12.94 -18.94
C ALA A 86 1.39 -14.41 -18.53
N ALA A 87 0.62 -14.92 -17.57
CA ALA A 87 0.66 -16.33 -17.16
C ALA A 87 0.26 -17.27 -18.30
N MET A 88 -0.73 -16.92 -19.12
CA MET A 88 -1.10 -17.71 -20.30
C MET A 88 -0.02 -17.66 -21.39
N HIS A 89 0.61 -16.50 -21.59
CA HIS A 89 1.70 -16.32 -22.54
C HIS A 89 2.90 -17.23 -22.20
N PHE A 90 3.32 -17.26 -20.93
CA PHE A 90 4.48 -18.07 -20.52
C PHE A 90 4.13 -19.52 -20.15
N GLY A 91 2.93 -19.75 -19.62
CA GLY A 91 2.62 -20.92 -18.80
C GLY A 91 2.61 -22.25 -19.54
N GLN A 92 2.24 -22.28 -20.83
CA GLN A 92 2.20 -23.55 -21.57
C GLN A 92 3.61 -24.09 -21.85
N GLU A 93 4.53 -23.24 -22.28
CA GLU A 93 5.91 -23.66 -22.60
C GLU A 93 6.77 -23.77 -21.34
N THR A 94 6.64 -22.84 -20.39
CA THR A 94 7.48 -22.78 -19.19
C THR A 94 7.22 -23.93 -18.22
N LEU A 95 6.00 -24.51 -18.25
CA LEU A 95 5.61 -25.63 -17.39
C LEU A 95 5.74 -26.99 -18.06
N ALA A 96 6.03 -27.06 -19.37
CA ALA A 96 6.05 -28.32 -20.13
C ALA A 96 6.96 -29.38 -19.48
N ASP A 97 8.13 -28.96 -19.00
CA ASP A 97 9.12 -29.84 -18.35
C ASP A 97 9.03 -29.84 -16.81
N LYS A 98 8.02 -29.15 -16.24
CA LYS A 98 7.87 -28.97 -14.78
C LYS A 98 6.47 -29.40 -14.30
N PRO A 99 6.13 -30.71 -14.38
CA PRO A 99 4.77 -31.21 -14.17
C PRO A 99 4.23 -31.03 -12.73
N ARG A 100 5.08 -30.68 -11.76
CA ARG A 100 4.69 -30.39 -10.37
C ARG A 100 4.63 -28.91 -10.04
N SER A 101 4.89 -28.04 -11.02
CA SER A 101 4.84 -26.59 -10.82
C SER A 101 3.44 -26.07 -11.14
N ALA A 102 3.04 -25.00 -10.44
CA ALA A 102 1.81 -24.29 -10.69
C ALA A 102 2.13 -22.82 -10.93
N VAL A 103 1.37 -22.18 -11.82
CA VAL A 103 1.44 -20.73 -11.99
C VAL A 103 0.44 -20.09 -11.03
N VAL A 104 0.92 -19.15 -10.22
CA VAL A 104 0.10 -18.39 -9.28
C VAL A 104 0.04 -16.95 -9.78
N VAL A 105 -1.17 -16.48 -10.08
CA VAL A 105 -1.43 -15.08 -10.43
C VAL A 105 -1.89 -14.33 -9.19
N VAL A 106 -1.19 -13.25 -8.83
CA VAL A 106 -1.55 -12.42 -7.68
C VAL A 106 -2.74 -11.54 -8.03
N GLY A 107 -3.88 -11.76 -7.35
CA GLY A 107 -5.05 -10.90 -7.47
C GLY A 107 -4.85 -9.56 -6.76
N THR A 108 -4.45 -8.52 -7.48
CA THR A 108 -4.03 -7.24 -6.88
C THR A 108 -5.17 -6.29 -6.52
N ALA A 109 -6.37 -6.50 -7.08
CA ALA A 109 -7.53 -5.70 -6.77
C ALA A 109 -8.86 -6.45 -7.00
N HIS A 110 -9.93 -5.91 -6.44
CA HIS A 110 -11.29 -6.33 -6.73
C HIS A 110 -11.82 -5.61 -7.98
N TYR A 111 -12.54 -6.30 -8.87
CA TYR A 111 -13.05 -5.73 -10.14
C TYR A 111 -13.94 -4.50 -9.95
N GLY A 112 -14.68 -4.44 -8.83
CA GLY A 112 -15.54 -3.31 -8.47
C GLY A 112 -14.80 -1.97 -8.32
N LYS A 113 -13.46 -1.98 -8.23
CA LYS A 113 -12.64 -0.75 -8.26
C LYS A 113 -12.47 -0.18 -9.68
N PHE A 114 -12.84 -0.94 -10.71
CA PHE A 114 -12.54 -0.64 -12.12
C PHE A 114 -13.71 -0.99 -13.05
N LEU A 115 -14.95 -0.72 -12.62
CA LEU A 115 -16.17 -1.03 -13.39
C LEU A 115 -16.17 -0.53 -14.83
N PRO A 116 -15.67 0.67 -15.18
CA PRO A 116 -15.66 1.11 -16.58
C PRO A 116 -14.86 0.20 -17.52
N VAL A 117 -13.78 -0.43 -17.02
CA VAL A 117 -12.99 -1.37 -17.83
C VAL A 117 -13.69 -2.71 -17.95
N VAL A 118 -14.31 -3.16 -16.86
CA VAL A 118 -15.06 -4.42 -16.79
C VAL A 118 -16.30 -4.36 -17.68
N SER A 119 -17.08 -3.27 -17.61
CA SER A 119 -18.22 -3.00 -18.48
C SER A 119 -17.84 -3.08 -19.96
N LYS A 120 -16.75 -2.41 -20.36
CA LYS A 120 -16.23 -2.48 -21.74
C LYS A 120 -15.77 -3.88 -22.15
N ALA A 121 -15.21 -4.66 -21.22
CA ALA A 121 -14.78 -6.03 -21.50
C ALA A 121 -15.97 -6.98 -21.69
N LEU A 122 -17.02 -6.81 -20.88
CA LEU A 122 -18.22 -7.66 -20.92
C LEU A 122 -19.25 -7.22 -21.95
N GLY A 123 -19.19 -5.97 -22.43
CA GLY A 123 -20.16 -5.41 -23.36
C GLY A 123 -21.53 -5.14 -22.72
N VAL A 124 -21.55 -4.81 -21.42
CA VAL A 124 -22.76 -4.53 -20.62
C VAL A 124 -22.65 -3.17 -19.92
N ALA A 125 -23.77 -2.62 -19.44
CA ALA A 125 -23.74 -1.37 -18.68
C ALA A 125 -23.11 -1.58 -17.28
N GLU A 126 -22.60 -0.53 -16.64
CA GLU A 126 -21.95 -0.66 -15.33
C GLU A 126 -22.94 -1.06 -14.23
N GLU A 127 -24.18 -0.61 -14.34
CA GLU A 127 -25.30 -0.96 -13.46
C GLU A 127 -25.71 -2.44 -13.54
N ASP A 128 -25.41 -3.11 -14.66
CA ASP A 128 -25.69 -4.53 -14.86
C ASP A 128 -24.63 -5.42 -14.19
N ILE A 129 -23.50 -4.84 -13.79
CA ILE A 129 -22.43 -5.56 -13.10
C ILE A 129 -22.74 -5.59 -11.61
N GLN A 130 -23.00 -6.79 -11.08
CA GLN A 130 -23.17 -6.99 -9.65
C GLN A 130 -21.93 -6.49 -8.90
N GLN A 131 -22.12 -5.51 -8.02
CA GLN A 131 -21.08 -5.01 -7.14
C GLN A 131 -21.16 -5.64 -5.74
N HIS A 132 -20.04 -5.63 -5.03
CA HIS A 132 -20.06 -5.96 -3.61
C HIS A 132 -20.88 -4.90 -2.84
N PRO A 133 -21.81 -5.29 -1.93
CA PRO A 133 -22.69 -4.33 -1.24
C PRO A 133 -21.97 -3.20 -0.52
N ILE A 134 -20.79 -3.49 0.06
CA ILE A 134 -19.94 -2.48 0.71
C ILE A 134 -19.46 -1.44 -0.30
N LEU A 135 -19.00 -1.83 -1.50
CA LEU A 135 -18.54 -0.85 -2.49
C LEU A 135 -19.70 0.02 -2.96
N LYS A 136 -20.86 -0.60 -3.18
CA LYS A 136 -22.07 0.12 -3.60
C LYS A 136 -22.55 1.13 -2.56
N SER A 137 -22.48 0.79 -1.27
CA SER A 137 -22.91 1.69 -0.20
C SER A 137 -21.99 2.91 -0.04
N LEU A 138 -20.71 2.81 -0.40
CA LEU A 138 -19.77 3.93 -0.33
C LEU A 138 -20.09 5.03 -1.35
N GLU A 139 -20.72 4.71 -2.49
CA GLU A 139 -21.01 5.67 -3.56
C GLU A 139 -21.92 6.83 -3.12
N SER A 140 -22.79 6.61 -2.11
CA SER A 140 -23.75 7.61 -1.63
C SER A 140 -23.30 8.34 -0.36
N LEU A 141 -22.19 7.93 0.26
CA LEU A 141 -21.71 8.56 1.49
C LEU A 141 -21.10 9.95 1.22
N PRO A 142 -21.24 10.89 2.15
CA PRO A 142 -20.63 12.21 2.01
C PRO A 142 -19.11 12.11 2.00
N THR A 143 -18.48 12.66 0.96
CA THR A 143 -17.01 12.73 0.85
C THR A 143 -16.45 13.91 1.62
N ARG A 144 -15.53 13.64 2.56
CA ARG A 144 -14.75 14.70 3.23
C ARG A 144 -13.53 15.06 2.36
N LEU A 145 -13.67 16.11 1.57
CA LEU A 145 -12.64 16.62 0.65
C LEU A 145 -12.29 18.08 0.96
N SER A 146 -11.07 18.50 0.65
CA SER A 146 -10.67 19.91 0.62
C SER A 146 -9.94 20.18 -0.69
N VAL A 147 -10.42 21.17 -1.44
CA VAL A 147 -9.83 21.58 -2.71
C VAL A 147 -8.70 22.58 -2.45
N ALA A 148 -7.57 22.40 -3.13
CA ALA A 148 -6.40 23.25 -3.03
C ALA A 148 -5.83 23.53 -4.42
N ASN A 149 -5.19 24.70 -4.58
CA ASN A 149 -4.45 25.04 -5.79
C ASN A 149 -3.27 24.08 -5.97
N ASN A 150 -2.90 23.81 -7.23
CA ASN A 150 -1.75 22.97 -7.58
C ASN A 150 -0.42 23.66 -7.22
N SER A 151 -0.07 23.66 -5.94
CA SER A 151 1.13 24.28 -5.39
C SER A 151 1.56 23.58 -4.11
N SER A 152 2.85 23.25 -4.01
CA SER A 152 3.45 22.69 -2.80
C SER A 152 3.26 23.59 -1.57
N ALA A 153 3.28 24.92 -1.76
CA ALA A 153 3.05 25.88 -0.69
C ALA A 153 1.63 25.79 -0.12
N THR A 154 0.62 25.70 -1.00
CA THR A 154 -0.79 25.56 -0.58
C THR A 154 -1.04 24.25 0.15
N VAL A 155 -0.46 23.15 -0.35
CA VAL A 155 -0.56 21.83 0.30
C VAL A 155 0.11 21.85 1.67
N ALA A 156 1.34 22.39 1.77
CA ALA A 156 2.07 22.50 3.03
C ALA A 156 1.27 23.34 4.05
N GLU A 157 0.69 24.45 3.62
CA GLU A 157 -0.10 25.31 4.48
C GLU A 157 -1.40 24.63 4.97
N HIS A 158 -2.08 23.90 4.09
CA HIS A 158 -3.26 23.11 4.47
C HIS A 158 -2.92 22.06 5.53
N ILE A 159 -1.78 21.37 5.39
CA ILE A 159 -1.29 20.39 6.38
C ILE A 159 -1.03 21.08 7.73
N ARG A 160 -0.29 22.19 7.74
CA ARG A 160 0.01 22.95 8.97
C ARG A 160 -1.27 23.39 9.68
N LYS A 161 -2.23 23.99 8.95
CA LYS A 161 -3.53 24.40 9.51
C LYS A 161 -4.32 23.23 10.10
N THR A 162 -4.29 22.07 9.43
CA THR A 162 -5.01 20.87 9.89
C THR A 162 -4.39 20.32 11.18
N ILE A 163 -3.05 20.26 11.26
CA ILE A 163 -2.33 19.83 12.47
C ILE A 163 -2.59 20.81 13.62
N ALA A 164 -2.52 22.12 13.38
CA ALA A 164 -2.75 23.15 14.39
C ALA A 164 -4.17 23.04 15.00
N LYS A 165 -5.21 22.88 14.17
CA LYS A 165 -6.59 22.68 14.63
C LYS A 165 -6.75 21.42 15.46
N LYS A 166 -6.08 20.32 15.09
CA LYS A 166 -6.08 19.07 15.86
C LYS A 166 -5.46 19.30 17.24
N ASN A 167 -4.32 19.98 17.31
CA ASN A 167 -3.63 20.25 18.58
C ASN A 167 -4.45 21.16 19.50
N GLN A 168 -5.10 22.21 18.96
CA GLN A 168 -6.00 23.07 19.73
C GLN A 168 -7.22 22.29 20.28
N LYS A 169 -7.85 21.44 19.48
CA LYS A 169 -8.97 20.60 19.93
C LYS A 169 -8.54 19.63 21.05
N THR A 170 -7.33 19.09 20.95
CA THR A 170 -6.76 18.18 21.97
C THR A 170 -6.47 18.92 23.27
N ASN A 171 -5.88 20.12 23.21
CA ASN A 171 -5.61 20.95 24.38
C ASN A 171 -6.90 21.44 25.06
N ASN A 172 -7.92 21.83 24.28
CA ASN A 172 -9.20 22.26 24.83
C ASN A 172 -9.96 21.10 25.48
N ASN A 173 -9.88 19.88 24.94
CA ASN A 173 -10.46 18.69 25.59
C ASN A 173 -9.70 18.29 26.87
N CYS A 174 -8.38 18.52 26.94
CA CYS A 174 -7.59 18.28 28.15
C CYS A 174 -7.95 19.27 29.27
N PHE A 175 -8.23 20.53 28.93
CA PHE A 175 -8.70 21.54 29.89
C PHE A 175 -10.14 21.28 30.40
N CYS A 176 -11.03 20.72 29.56
CA CYS A 176 -12.40 20.39 29.98
C CYS A 176 -12.48 19.18 30.94
N GLN A 177 -11.50 18.27 30.94
CA GLN A 177 -11.49 17.16 31.91
C GLN A 177 -10.94 17.55 33.29
N TRP A 178 -10.21 18.66 33.40
CA TRP A 178 -9.68 19.16 34.69
C TRP A 178 -10.52 20.28 35.32
N ALA A 179 -11.51 20.82 34.61
CA ALA A 179 -12.43 21.83 35.13
C ALA A 179 -13.70 21.24 35.78
N ALA A 180 -13.91 19.93 35.73
CA ALA A 180 -15.08 19.24 36.26
C ALA A 180 -14.76 18.36 37.49
N ALA A 181 -13.79 18.76 38.32
CA ALA A 181 -13.69 18.19 39.67
C ALA A 181 -14.75 18.87 40.55
N PRO A 182 -15.76 18.17 41.08
CA PRO A 182 -16.76 18.77 41.95
C PRO A 182 -16.09 19.23 43.25
N THR A 183 -16.23 20.51 43.58
CA THR A 183 -15.70 21.18 44.77
C THR A 183 -16.44 20.83 46.07
N GLU A 184 -16.82 19.57 46.27
CA GLU A 184 -17.30 19.10 47.57
C GLU A 184 -16.81 17.70 47.89
N CYS A 185 -15.69 17.61 48.60
CA CYS A 185 -15.37 16.43 49.40
C CYS A 185 -14.69 16.87 50.71
N LYS A 186 -15.53 17.24 51.69
CA LYS A 186 -15.12 17.30 53.10
C LYS A 186 -14.91 15.86 53.60
N LEU A 187 -13.77 15.26 53.29
CA LEU A 187 -13.23 14.04 53.93
C LEU A 187 -11.81 13.75 53.41
N ALA A 188 -10.91 14.70 53.62
CA ALA A 188 -9.47 14.49 53.45
C ALA A 188 -8.70 15.08 54.63
N THR A 189 -9.15 14.74 55.83
CA THR A 189 -8.36 14.79 57.06
C THR A 189 -8.54 13.44 57.71
N ILE A 190 -7.62 12.52 57.39
CA ILE A 190 -7.18 11.31 58.10
C ILE A 190 -6.58 10.40 57.01
N GLY A 191 -5.26 10.41 56.91
CA GLY A 191 -4.54 9.63 55.89
C GLY A 191 -3.09 10.08 55.66
N LEU A 192 -2.49 10.83 56.58
CA LEU A 192 -1.11 11.31 56.49
C LEU A 192 -0.22 10.74 57.62
N ALA A 193 -0.58 9.57 58.15
CA ALA A 193 0.13 8.95 59.28
C ALA A 193 0.61 7.49 59.05
N VAL A 194 0.46 6.91 57.86
CA VAL A 194 0.89 5.51 57.61
C VAL A 194 2.06 5.40 56.63
N ALA A 195 2.44 6.47 55.92
CA ALA A 195 3.55 6.43 54.95
C ALA A 195 4.96 6.63 55.57
N ALA A 196 5.07 6.90 56.88
CA ALA A 196 6.37 7.17 57.53
C ALA A 196 7.03 5.94 58.20
N VAL A 197 6.34 4.80 58.29
CA VAL A 197 6.87 3.61 59.00
C VAL A 197 7.39 2.53 58.02
N ALA A 198 7.06 2.60 56.74
CA ALA A 198 7.47 1.58 55.76
C ALA A 198 8.86 1.82 55.12
N VAL A 199 9.45 3.01 55.25
CA VAL A 199 10.73 3.36 54.59
C VAL A 199 11.96 2.98 55.43
N VAL A 200 11.81 2.73 56.74
CA VAL A 200 12.94 2.39 57.63
C VAL A 200 13.26 0.88 57.60
N PHE A 201 12.32 0.01 57.20
CA PHE A 201 12.53 -1.44 57.25
C PHE A 201 13.15 -2.07 56.00
N PHE A 202 13.25 -1.35 54.87
CA PHE A 202 13.74 -1.94 53.61
C PHE A 202 15.20 -1.62 53.26
N VAL A 203 15.88 -0.74 54.01
CA VAL A 203 17.29 -0.37 53.77
C VAL A 203 18.29 -1.19 54.62
N ALA A 204 17.82 -1.95 55.62
CA ALA A 204 18.70 -2.68 56.54
C ALA A 204 18.98 -4.17 56.18
N LYS A 205 18.53 -4.68 55.02
CA LYS A 205 18.65 -6.12 54.68
C LYS A 205 19.38 -6.45 53.37
N ARG A 206 20.22 -5.54 52.86
CA ARG A 206 21.21 -5.81 51.79
C ARG A 206 22.63 -5.49 52.27
N SER A 207 23.08 -6.21 53.29
CA SER A 207 24.49 -6.34 53.64
C SER A 207 24.67 -7.64 54.41
N LYS A 208 25.00 -8.69 53.66
CA LYS A 208 25.80 -9.87 53.99
C LYS A 208 25.74 -10.84 52.83
#